data_AF-A0A7S0QR73-F1
#
_entry.id   AF-A0A7S0QR73-F1
#
_cell.length_a   1.000
_cell.length_b   1.000
_cell.length_c   1.000
_cell.angle_alpha   90.00
_cell.angle_beta   90.00
_cell.angle_gamma   90.00
#
_symmetry.space_group_name_H-M   'P 1'
#
loop_
_entity.id
_entity.type
_entity.pdbx_description
1 polymer ?
#
loop_
_entity_poly.entity_id
_entity_poly.type
_entity_poly.pdbx_seq_one_letter_code
_entity_poly.pdbx_strand_id
1 'polypeptide(L)'
;AWSCLVPYAFFAGRRMPWASPLGASDTRRRKGSKTYERASFYSRLLTLCGILLALWGLYMFALFRCFTVTTSQAGSTPKTSSPTPAAPNTMKSVRRIMPTPPQHWVGDGFHVYPVFHDLAFTKELSPWLMFDYAAPKKFSPTSSRRGVGKHPHRGFETVTVAFQGEVEHGDSVGNRDVIGAGDVQWMTAARGIIHEEFHSTEFAKKGGVFEMCQLWLNLPAKHKMDPPRYQPILAKDIPSVPLPGGGHVKVIAGEFAGVRGPAHTFTPVELWDVELEKKGTAYELNVPAGHNVIVFVRRGRALIGSEGAEKEIKPQVRRL
;
A
#
# COMPACT_ATOMS: atom_id res chain seq x y z
N ALA A 1 30.42 5.58 27.87
CA ALA A 1 31.01 4.97 26.67
C ALA A 1 29.87 4.23 25.97
N TRP A 2 29.39 4.57 24.78
CA TRP A 2 30.00 5.20 23.62
C TRP A 2 29.04 6.25 23.01
N SER A 3 29.59 7.38 22.61
CA SER A 3 29.00 8.39 21.74
C SER A 3 29.37 8.06 20.29
N CYS A 4 28.45 8.27 19.35
CA CYS A 4 28.80 8.32 17.93
C CYS A 4 28.00 9.42 17.24
N LEU A 5 28.73 10.49 16.92
CA LEU A 5 28.39 11.58 16.01
C LEU A 5 28.67 11.11 14.57
N VAL A 6 27.80 11.48 13.63
CA VAL A 6 28.12 11.49 12.19
C VAL A 6 27.62 12.82 11.59
N PRO A 7 28.39 13.48 10.71
CA PRO A 7 28.40 14.93 10.59
C PRO A 7 27.49 15.50 9.48
N TYR A 8 27.07 16.75 9.69
CA TYR A 8 26.52 17.65 8.69
C TYR A 8 27.63 18.09 7.70
N ALA A 9 27.38 17.95 6.40
CA ALA A 9 28.21 18.55 5.36
C ALA A 9 27.40 19.58 4.57
N PHE A 10 27.83 20.84 4.67
CA PHE A 10 27.40 21.96 3.83
C PHE A 10 27.98 21.79 2.42
N PHE A 11 27.16 21.94 1.38
CA PHE A 11 27.65 22.27 0.04
C PHE A 11 27.18 23.68 -0.34
N ALA A 12 28.11 24.61 -0.33
CA ALA A 12 27.97 25.94 -0.90
C ALA A 12 28.15 25.85 -2.43
N GLY A 13 27.05 25.98 -3.18
CA GLY A 13 27.05 26.12 -4.63
C GLY A 13 27.01 27.59 -5.03
N ARG A 14 28.15 28.10 -5.53
CA ARG A 14 28.31 29.45 -6.06
C ARG A 14 27.41 29.70 -7.27
N ARG A 15 26.72 30.84 -7.29
CA ARG A 15 26.10 31.43 -8.49
C ARG A 15 27.19 32.05 -9.38
N MET A 16 27.07 31.86 -10.69
CA MET A 16 27.70 32.71 -11.70
C MET A 16 26.63 33.24 -12.68
N PRO A 17 26.88 34.40 -13.31
CA PRO A 17 25.83 35.29 -13.78
C PRO A 17 25.45 35.09 -15.24
N TRP A 18 24.28 35.64 -15.53
CA TRP A 18 23.63 35.73 -16.83
C TRP A 18 24.45 36.51 -17.86
N ALA A 19 24.48 36.02 -19.09
CA ALA A 19 24.96 36.75 -20.26
C ALA A 19 23.76 37.25 -21.09
N SER A 20 23.72 38.56 -21.32
CA SER A 20 22.82 39.24 -22.27
C SER A 20 23.25 39.00 -23.72
N PRO A 21 22.34 38.91 -24.69
CA PRO A 21 22.71 39.02 -26.10
C PRO A 21 22.57 40.46 -26.60
N LEU A 22 23.63 40.92 -27.26
CA LEU A 22 23.62 42.01 -28.23
C LEU A 22 22.84 41.57 -29.49
N GLY A 23 22.02 42.46 -30.03
CA GLY A 23 21.38 42.28 -31.33
C GLY A 23 21.19 43.61 -32.04
N ALA A 24 22.01 43.86 -33.06
CA ALA A 24 21.72 44.78 -34.17
C ALA A 24 22.68 44.50 -35.33
N SER A 25 22.16 43.95 -36.42
CA SER A 25 22.36 44.49 -37.77
C SER A 25 21.60 43.66 -38.81
N ASP A 26 20.81 44.40 -39.56
CA ASP A 26 20.08 44.06 -40.77
C ASP A 26 21.07 43.81 -41.93
N THR A 27 20.78 42.86 -42.82
CA THR A 27 20.78 43.12 -44.27
C THR A 27 20.27 41.92 -45.08
N ARG A 28 19.15 42.21 -45.74
CA ARG A 28 18.46 41.56 -46.85
C ARG A 28 19.38 41.05 -47.99
N ARG A 29 19.19 39.80 -48.46
CA ARG A 29 19.33 39.46 -49.91
C ARG A 29 18.54 38.22 -50.33
N ARG A 30 17.61 38.41 -51.27
CA ARG A 30 16.86 37.39 -52.03
C ARG A 30 17.78 36.59 -52.96
N LYS A 31 17.54 35.29 -53.09
CA LYS A 31 17.60 34.51 -54.36
C LYS A 31 16.78 33.22 -54.21
N GLY A 32 15.86 33.00 -55.14
CA GLY A 32 14.94 31.86 -55.15
C GLY A 32 15.43 30.66 -55.97
N SER A 33 14.52 29.68 -56.07
CA SER A 33 14.50 28.47 -56.92
C SER A 33 15.26 27.21 -56.44
N LYS A 34 14.68 26.48 -55.47
CA LYS A 34 14.89 25.01 -55.26
C LYS A 34 13.68 24.29 -54.62
N THR A 35 12.49 24.90 -54.62
CA THR A 35 11.34 24.40 -53.84
C THR A 35 10.39 23.48 -54.60
N TYR A 36 10.44 23.43 -55.94
CA TYR A 36 9.47 22.67 -56.73
C TYR A 36 9.83 21.17 -56.90
N GLU A 37 11.12 20.80 -56.89
CA GLU A 37 11.53 19.38 -56.99
C GLU A 37 11.36 18.59 -55.68
N ARG A 38 11.40 19.25 -54.51
CA ARG A 38 11.23 18.58 -53.21
C ARG A 38 9.78 18.13 -52.97
N ALA A 39 8.78 18.87 -53.45
CA ALA A 39 7.37 18.53 -53.24
C ALA A 39 6.97 17.21 -53.94
N SER A 40 7.54 16.93 -55.12
CA SER A 40 7.33 15.68 -55.87
C SER A 40 7.91 14.45 -55.15
N PHE A 41 9.06 14.62 -54.49
CA PHE A 41 9.71 13.53 -53.74
C PHE A 41 8.92 13.14 -52.48
N TYR A 42 8.47 14.12 -51.70
CA TYR A 42 7.67 13.86 -50.49
C TYR A 42 6.30 13.24 -50.81
N SER A 43 5.67 13.65 -51.92
CA SER A 43 4.42 13.05 -52.38
C SER A 43 4.59 11.56 -52.73
N ARG A 44 5.64 11.20 -53.47
CA ARG A 44 5.93 9.79 -53.81
C ARG A 44 6.28 8.95 -52.59
N LEU A 45 6.99 9.52 -51.62
CA LEU A 45 7.36 8.82 -50.37
C LEU A 45 6.13 8.56 -49.48
N LEU A 46 5.20 9.52 -49.38
CA LEU A 46 3.95 9.35 -48.65
C LEU A 46 3.03 8.31 -49.29
N THR A 47 2.97 8.25 -50.63
CA THR A 47 2.22 7.21 -51.34
C THR A 47 2.82 5.81 -51.10
N LEU A 48 4.15 5.68 -51.12
CA LEU A 48 4.85 4.42 -50.81
C LEU A 48 4.61 3.97 -49.36
N CYS A 49 4.68 4.88 -48.38
CA CYS A 49 4.34 4.55 -46.98
C CYS A 49 2.88 4.11 -46.82
N GLY A 50 1.94 4.77 -47.51
CA GLY A 50 0.53 4.38 -47.49
C GLY A 50 0.28 2.97 -48.05
N ILE A 51 0.95 2.62 -49.15
CA ILE A 51 0.87 1.28 -49.75
C ILE A 51 1.49 0.22 -48.82
N LEU A 52 2.63 0.51 -48.20
CA LEU A 52 3.27 -0.41 -47.25
C LEU A 52 2.42 -0.63 -45.99
N LEU A 53 1.75 0.41 -45.48
CA LEU A 53 0.81 0.29 -44.36
C LEU A 53 -0.44 -0.52 -44.73
N ALA A 54 -0.95 -0.37 -45.95
CA ALA A 54 -2.08 -1.17 -46.43
C ALA A 54 -1.70 -2.65 -46.63
N LEU A 55 -0.52 -2.93 -47.17
CA LEU A 55 0.01 -4.29 -47.31
C LEU A 55 0.32 -4.93 -45.96
N TRP A 56 0.83 -4.17 -45.00
CA TRP A 56 1.02 -4.63 -43.62
C TRP A 56 -0.31 -4.91 -42.92
N GLY A 57 -1.32 -4.06 -43.12
CA GLY A 57 -2.68 -4.29 -42.64
C GLY A 57 -3.31 -5.56 -43.20
N LEU A 58 -3.16 -5.81 -44.51
CA LEU A 58 -3.62 -7.04 -45.18
C LEU A 58 -2.87 -8.28 -44.69
N TYR A 59 -1.55 -8.17 -44.46
CA TYR A 59 -0.73 -9.25 -43.90
C TYR A 59 -1.15 -9.60 -42.45
N MET A 60 -1.40 -8.59 -41.62
CA MET A 60 -1.91 -8.79 -40.25
C MET A 60 -3.33 -9.37 -40.25
N PHE A 61 -4.18 -8.98 -41.20
CA PHE A 61 -5.52 -9.56 -41.38
C PHE A 61 -5.47 -11.03 -41.85
N ALA A 62 -4.49 -11.39 -42.68
CA ALA A 62 -4.25 -12.76 -43.10
C ALA A 62 -3.73 -13.63 -41.93
N LEU A 63 -2.85 -13.10 -41.08
CA LEU A 63 -2.38 -13.78 -39.86
C LEU A 63 -3.52 -14.00 -38.84
N PHE A 64 -4.46 -13.06 -38.73
CA PHE A 64 -5.63 -13.20 -37.84
C PHE A 64 -6.68 -14.22 -38.33
N ARG A 65 -6.62 -14.65 -39.60
CA ARG A 65 -7.54 -15.66 -40.17
C ARG A 65 -7.04 -17.11 -40.06
N CYS A 66 -5.87 -17.37 -39.46
CA CYS A 66 -5.30 -18.72 -39.37
C CYS A 66 -5.26 -19.35 -37.96
N PHE A 67 -5.93 -18.78 -36.95
CA PHE A 67 -6.03 -19.41 -35.63
C PHE A 67 -7.50 -19.66 -35.24
N THR A 68 -8.07 -20.75 -35.75
CA THR A 68 -9.12 -21.48 -35.06
C THR A 68 -8.47 -22.38 -34.02
N VAL A 69 -8.52 -21.99 -32.74
CA VAL A 69 -8.20 -22.88 -31.62
C VAL A 69 -9.40 -23.79 -31.41
N THR A 70 -9.30 -25.04 -31.85
CA THR A 70 -10.25 -26.09 -31.52
C THR A 70 -9.83 -26.71 -30.19
N THR A 71 -10.62 -26.57 -29.14
CA THR A 71 -10.40 -27.32 -27.90
C THR A 71 -10.87 -28.76 -28.11
N SER A 72 -9.92 -29.69 -28.27
CA SER A 72 -10.22 -31.12 -28.23
C SER A 72 -10.34 -31.57 -26.78
N GLN A 73 -11.53 -32.01 -26.38
CA GLN A 73 -11.72 -32.72 -25.12
C GLN A 73 -11.19 -34.14 -25.30
N ALA A 74 -9.93 -34.37 -24.96
CA ALA A 74 -9.37 -35.71 -24.81
C ALA A 74 -9.37 -36.04 -23.31
N GLY A 75 -10.20 -37.01 -22.93
CA GLY A 75 -10.31 -37.48 -21.56
C GLY A 75 -9.01 -38.09 -21.06
N SER A 76 -8.39 -37.44 -20.09
CA SER A 76 -7.53 -38.10 -19.12
C SER A 76 -8.23 -37.97 -17.76
N THR A 77 -8.69 -39.10 -17.23
CA THR A 77 -9.17 -39.20 -15.85
C THR A 77 -8.12 -38.64 -14.90
N PRO A 78 -8.45 -37.61 -14.08
CA PRO A 78 -7.56 -37.21 -13.01
C PRO A 78 -7.52 -38.36 -12.01
N LYS A 79 -6.32 -38.86 -11.69
CA LYS A 79 -6.14 -39.62 -10.44
C LYS A 79 -6.59 -38.70 -9.32
N THR A 80 -7.72 -39.02 -8.71
CA THR A 80 -8.20 -38.45 -7.46
C THR A 80 -7.13 -38.75 -6.42
N SER A 81 -6.18 -37.83 -6.23
CA SER A 81 -5.53 -37.71 -4.94
C SER A 81 -6.64 -37.32 -3.98
N SER A 82 -7.05 -38.27 -3.14
CA SER A 82 -7.87 -38.01 -1.97
C SER A 82 -7.40 -36.70 -1.32
N PRO A 83 -8.29 -35.72 -1.05
CA PRO A 83 -7.89 -34.56 -0.28
C PRO A 83 -7.29 -35.07 1.02
N THR A 84 -6.06 -34.66 1.31
CA THR A 84 -5.49 -34.77 2.65
C THR A 84 -6.58 -34.31 3.62
N PRO A 85 -6.95 -35.10 4.65
CA PRO A 85 -7.97 -34.68 5.61
C PRO A 85 -7.60 -33.28 6.09
N ALA A 86 -8.52 -32.32 5.91
CA ALA A 86 -8.35 -31.00 6.48
C ALA A 86 -8.03 -31.20 7.96
N ALA A 87 -6.90 -30.66 8.42
CA ALA A 87 -6.54 -30.71 9.83
C ALA A 87 -7.75 -30.23 10.64
N PRO A 88 -8.12 -30.89 11.75
CA PRO A 88 -9.30 -30.51 12.51
C PRO A 88 -9.23 -29.02 12.85
N ASN A 89 -10.30 -28.28 12.52
CA ASN A 89 -10.45 -26.87 12.85
C ASN A 89 -10.30 -26.71 14.37
N THR A 90 -9.10 -26.37 14.80
CA THR A 90 -8.77 -26.23 16.21
C THR A 90 -8.97 -24.78 16.59
N MET A 91 -9.90 -24.52 17.51
CA MET A 91 -10.15 -23.18 18.02
C MET A 91 -8.89 -22.63 18.70
N LYS A 92 -8.54 -21.38 18.38
CA LYS A 92 -7.43 -20.69 19.05
C LYS A 92 -7.88 -20.18 20.41
N SER A 93 -7.03 -20.33 21.41
CA SER A 93 -7.21 -19.74 22.74
C SER A 93 -6.41 -18.44 22.87
N VAL A 94 -6.90 -17.52 23.73
CA VAL A 94 -6.19 -16.28 24.03
C VAL A 94 -4.98 -16.58 24.91
N ARG A 95 -3.78 -16.52 24.32
CA ARG A 95 -2.51 -16.75 25.03
C ARG A 95 -2.09 -15.58 25.91
N ARG A 96 -2.26 -14.35 25.43
CA ARG A 96 -1.80 -13.12 26.11
C ARG A 96 -2.69 -11.95 25.73
N ILE A 97 -3.03 -11.12 26.72
CA ILE A 97 -3.66 -9.82 26.53
C ILE A 97 -2.59 -8.77 26.85
N MET A 98 -2.27 -7.92 25.89
CA MET A 98 -1.23 -6.90 26.05
C MET A 98 -1.80 -5.66 26.75
N PRO A 99 -1.12 -5.11 27.76
CA PRO A 99 -1.59 -3.91 28.46
C PRO A 99 -1.54 -2.69 27.55
N THR A 100 -2.15 -1.59 27.98
CA THR A 100 -2.01 -0.30 27.31
C THR A 100 -0.57 0.21 27.40
N PRO A 101 0.13 0.42 26.27
CA PRO A 101 1.48 0.96 26.28
C PRO A 101 1.47 2.48 26.53
N PRO A 102 2.59 3.08 26.95
CA PRO A 102 2.73 4.53 26.94
C PRO A 102 2.66 5.08 25.51
N GLN A 103 1.97 6.21 25.33
CA GLN A 103 1.91 6.91 24.06
C GLN A 103 3.17 7.74 23.81
N HIS A 104 3.49 7.96 22.55
CA HIS A 104 4.56 8.87 22.14
C HIS A 104 4.22 9.55 20.81
N TRP A 105 5.04 10.52 20.41
CA TRP A 105 4.91 11.20 19.13
C TRP A 105 5.92 10.63 18.13
N VAL A 106 5.44 10.31 16.93
CA VAL A 106 6.27 10.12 15.74
C VAL A 106 6.18 11.42 14.93
N GLY A 107 7.28 12.16 14.92
CA GLY A 107 7.28 13.55 14.43
C GLY A 107 6.34 14.44 15.25
N ASP A 108 5.56 15.30 14.59
CA ASP A 108 4.59 16.21 15.24
C ASP A 108 3.14 16.02 14.74
N GLY A 109 2.91 14.99 13.91
CA GLY A 109 1.61 14.62 13.35
C GLY A 109 0.99 13.38 14.01
N PHE A 110 1.80 12.38 14.39
CA PHE A 110 1.28 11.07 14.77
C PHE A 110 1.49 10.80 16.25
N HIS A 111 0.41 10.87 17.04
CA HIS A 111 0.42 10.54 18.46
C HIS A 111 -0.06 9.10 18.65
N VAL A 112 0.89 8.19 18.86
CA VAL A 112 0.67 6.75 18.66
C VAL A 112 0.85 5.94 19.94
N TYR A 113 0.16 4.80 19.97
CA TYR A 113 0.33 3.72 20.93
C TYR A 113 0.99 2.53 20.22
N PRO A 114 2.18 2.07 20.65
CA PRO A 114 2.83 0.90 20.10
C PRO A 114 2.16 -0.38 20.62
N VAL A 115 1.14 -0.88 19.91
CA VAL A 115 0.15 -1.89 20.35
C VAL A 115 0.77 -3.14 20.98
N PHE A 116 1.89 -3.62 20.43
CA PHE A 116 2.61 -4.76 20.97
C PHE A 116 3.90 -4.44 21.71
N HIS A 117 4.29 -3.16 21.79
CA HIS A 117 5.48 -2.59 22.43
C HIS A 117 6.65 -3.58 22.64
N ASP A 118 6.65 -4.32 23.75
CA ASP A 118 7.70 -5.27 24.18
C ASP A 118 7.93 -6.46 23.22
N LEU A 119 6.99 -6.74 22.32
CA LEU A 119 7.07 -7.80 21.32
C LEU A 119 7.44 -7.31 19.93
N ALA A 120 7.61 -6.00 19.73
CA ALA A 120 8.10 -5.45 18.48
C ALA A 120 9.46 -6.08 18.12
N PHE A 121 9.64 -6.42 16.85
CA PHE A 121 10.85 -7.05 16.30
C PHE A 121 11.23 -8.42 16.91
N THR A 122 10.38 -9.02 17.73
CA THR A 122 10.55 -10.40 18.21
C THR A 122 10.05 -11.42 17.19
N LYS A 123 10.39 -12.70 17.37
CA LYS A 123 9.85 -13.78 16.54
C LYS A 123 8.42 -14.20 16.94
N GLU A 124 7.93 -13.76 18.10
CA GLU A 124 6.61 -14.17 18.62
C GLU A 124 5.45 -13.71 17.73
N LEU A 125 5.58 -12.52 17.13
CA LEU A 125 4.56 -11.93 16.27
C LEU A 125 4.90 -12.01 14.78
N SER A 126 5.95 -12.76 14.42
CA SER A 126 6.36 -12.94 13.03
C SER A 126 5.14 -13.36 12.18
N PRO A 127 4.90 -12.71 11.02
CA PRO A 127 5.81 -11.78 10.32
C PRO A 127 5.69 -10.30 10.70
N TRP A 128 4.83 -9.93 11.65
CA TRP A 128 4.68 -8.53 12.06
C TRP A 128 5.85 -8.06 12.92
N LEU A 129 6.35 -6.85 12.62
CA LEU A 129 7.49 -6.24 13.31
C LEU A 129 7.06 -5.13 14.27
N MET A 130 6.03 -4.36 13.90
CA MET A 130 5.55 -3.20 14.63
C MET A 130 4.08 -2.96 14.31
N PHE A 131 3.35 -2.40 15.26
CA PHE A 131 2.02 -1.83 15.04
C PHE A 131 1.86 -0.62 15.96
N ASP A 132 1.85 0.55 15.33
CA ASP A 132 1.47 1.80 15.97
C ASP A 132 0.03 2.16 15.64
N TYR A 133 -0.74 2.49 16.67
CA TYR A 133 -2.11 2.96 16.54
C TYR A 133 -2.20 4.42 16.96
N ALA A 134 -2.49 5.31 16.02
CA ALA A 134 -2.85 6.69 16.29
C ALA A 134 -4.33 6.73 16.69
N ALA A 135 -4.60 6.65 17.99
CA ALA A 135 -5.96 6.72 18.51
C ALA A 135 -6.62 8.07 18.16
N PRO A 136 -7.98 8.13 18.11
CA PRO A 136 -8.70 9.34 17.72
C PRO A 136 -8.22 10.58 18.45
N LYS A 137 -7.63 11.52 17.72
CA LYS A 137 -7.13 12.78 18.26
C LYS A 137 -7.64 13.93 17.41
N LYS A 138 -8.21 14.94 18.07
CA LYS A 138 -8.63 16.17 17.39
C LYS A 138 -7.42 17.07 17.16
N PHE A 139 -7.21 17.47 15.91
CA PHE A 139 -6.26 18.49 15.50
C PHE A 139 -7.01 19.75 15.04
N SER A 140 -6.54 20.91 15.48
CA SER A 140 -7.07 22.20 15.02
C SER A 140 -6.58 22.51 13.61
N PRO A 141 -7.36 23.28 12.81
CA PRO A 141 -6.91 23.89 11.56
C PRO A 141 -5.51 24.50 11.68
N THR A 142 -4.66 24.28 10.68
CA THR A 142 -3.30 24.82 10.65
C THR A 142 -2.77 24.92 9.22
N SER A 143 -1.84 25.84 8.99
CA SER A 143 -1.01 25.87 7.78
C SER A 143 0.30 25.09 7.94
N SER A 144 0.62 24.61 9.15
CA SER A 144 1.83 23.83 9.41
C SER A 144 1.71 22.41 8.86
N ARG A 145 2.78 21.93 8.23
CA ARG A 145 2.88 20.55 7.74
C ARG A 145 3.26 19.63 8.91
N ARG A 146 2.25 19.03 9.55
CA ARG A 146 2.42 18.12 10.71
C ARG A 146 2.59 16.68 10.25
N GLY A 147 3.59 15.99 10.76
CA GLY A 147 3.93 14.63 10.32
C GLY A 147 5.34 14.23 10.73
N VAL A 148 5.95 13.39 9.91
CA VAL A 148 7.34 12.98 10.02
C VAL A 148 8.05 13.27 8.70
N GLY A 149 9.18 13.97 8.78
CA GLY A 149 9.99 14.30 7.62
C GLY A 149 10.69 13.08 7.02
N LYS A 150 11.62 13.33 6.08
CA LYS A 150 12.37 12.30 5.38
C LYS A 150 13.06 11.32 6.34
N HIS A 151 12.71 10.04 6.23
CA HIS A 151 13.31 8.97 7.00
C HIS A 151 13.42 7.67 6.17
N PRO A 152 14.39 6.79 6.46
CA PRO A 152 14.63 5.59 5.67
C PRO A 152 13.90 4.36 6.22
N HIS A 153 13.52 3.44 5.33
CA HIS A 153 13.14 2.06 5.64
C HIS A 153 13.88 1.07 4.75
N ARG A 154 14.14 -0.15 5.24
CA ARG A 154 14.79 -1.22 4.47
C ARG A 154 14.42 -2.61 4.99
N GLY A 155 14.13 -3.53 4.08
CA GLY A 155 14.01 -4.96 4.34
C GLY A 155 12.64 -5.43 4.85
N PHE A 156 11.63 -4.55 4.85
CA PHE A 156 10.26 -4.85 5.27
C PHE A 156 9.26 -3.99 4.47
N GLU A 157 7.98 -4.13 4.77
CA GLU A 157 6.89 -3.33 4.23
C GLU A 157 6.24 -2.48 5.33
N THR A 158 5.78 -1.27 5.01
CA THR A 158 4.91 -0.48 5.87
C THR A 158 3.48 -0.49 5.33
N VAL A 159 2.51 -0.70 6.22
CA VAL A 159 1.09 -0.74 5.89
C VAL A 159 0.40 0.33 6.72
N THR A 160 -0.08 1.39 6.07
CA THR A 160 -0.82 2.47 6.72
C THR A 160 -2.29 2.31 6.41
N VAL A 161 -3.15 2.23 7.43
CA VAL A 161 -4.62 2.19 7.30
C VAL A 161 -5.18 3.45 7.93
N ALA A 162 -5.79 4.32 7.13
CA ALA A 162 -6.40 5.54 7.62
C ALA A 162 -7.88 5.29 7.97
N PHE A 163 -8.28 5.54 9.22
CA PHE A 163 -9.67 5.40 9.66
C PHE A 163 -10.41 6.75 9.64
N GLN A 164 -9.73 7.84 10.01
CA GLN A 164 -10.23 9.21 9.99
C GLN A 164 -9.09 10.18 9.70
N GLY A 165 -9.39 11.28 9.00
CA GLY A 165 -8.37 12.20 8.50
C GLY A 165 -7.68 11.65 7.25
N GLU A 166 -6.56 12.26 6.89
CA GLU A 166 -5.84 11.96 5.66
C GLU A 166 -4.33 12.07 5.87
N VAL A 167 -3.56 11.18 5.24
CA VAL A 167 -2.09 11.18 5.27
C VAL A 167 -1.56 11.40 3.86
N GLU A 168 -0.80 12.47 3.64
CA GLU A 168 0.00 12.68 2.43
C GLU A 168 1.35 11.97 2.55
N HIS A 169 1.68 11.17 1.55
CA HIS A 169 2.94 10.43 1.45
C HIS A 169 3.79 10.96 0.30
N GLY A 170 5.10 10.95 0.48
CA GLY A 170 6.03 11.09 -0.63
C GLY A 170 7.35 10.38 -0.43
N ASP A 171 7.85 9.74 -1.48
CA ASP A 171 9.11 8.99 -1.42
C ASP A 171 10.16 9.37 -2.46
N SER A 172 11.33 8.74 -2.31
CA SER A 172 12.54 8.90 -3.11
C SER A 172 12.50 8.18 -4.46
N VAL A 173 11.52 7.32 -4.72
CA VAL A 173 11.32 6.69 -6.04
C VAL A 173 10.25 7.40 -6.87
N GLY A 174 9.64 8.45 -6.31
CA GLY A 174 8.77 9.39 -7.02
C GLY A 174 7.28 9.21 -6.74
N ASN A 175 6.86 8.24 -5.89
CA ASN A 175 5.45 8.12 -5.56
C ASN A 175 5.01 9.27 -4.66
N ARG A 176 3.80 9.76 -4.89
CA ARG A 176 3.10 10.77 -4.09
C ARG A 176 1.64 10.33 -4.03
N ASP A 177 1.06 10.33 -2.84
CA ASP A 177 -0.34 9.94 -2.66
C ASP A 177 -0.95 10.60 -1.42
N VAL A 178 -2.28 10.59 -1.35
CA VAL A 178 -3.04 10.94 -0.15
C VAL A 178 -3.90 9.74 0.24
N ILE A 179 -3.62 9.19 1.42
CA ILE A 179 -4.31 8.07 2.01
C ILE A 179 -5.50 8.63 2.79
N GLY A 180 -6.70 8.54 2.21
CA GLY A 180 -7.94 9.02 2.80
C GLY A 180 -8.59 8.02 3.75
N ALA A 181 -9.68 8.45 4.40
CA ALA A 181 -10.41 7.59 5.32
C ALA A 181 -10.95 6.33 4.63
N GLY A 182 -10.54 5.16 5.12
CA GLY A 182 -10.84 3.84 4.59
C GLY A 182 -9.81 3.32 3.59
N ASP A 183 -8.89 4.17 3.12
CA ASP A 183 -7.81 3.77 2.21
C ASP A 183 -6.65 3.11 2.98
N VAL A 184 -5.86 2.35 2.24
CA VAL A 184 -4.67 1.68 2.71
C VAL A 184 -3.50 1.99 1.77
N GLN A 185 -2.36 2.33 2.36
CA GLN A 185 -1.08 2.26 1.68
C GLN A 185 -0.39 0.95 2.06
N TRP A 186 0.10 0.21 1.06
CA TRP A 186 1.02 -0.92 1.27
C TRP A 186 2.34 -0.66 0.55
N MET A 187 3.33 -0.17 1.28
CA MET A 187 4.63 0.22 0.75
C MET A 187 5.69 -0.85 1.04
N THR A 188 6.27 -1.42 0.00
CA THR A 188 7.41 -2.34 0.09
C THR A 188 8.70 -1.51 0.10
N ALA A 189 9.43 -1.45 1.21
CA ALA A 189 10.71 -0.72 1.28
C ALA A 189 11.89 -1.51 0.69
N ALA A 190 11.90 -2.85 0.89
CA ALA A 190 12.89 -3.78 0.35
C ALA A 190 14.34 -3.25 0.40
N ARG A 191 15.05 -3.09 -0.73
CA ARG A 191 16.46 -2.66 -0.71
C ARG A 191 16.72 -1.28 -0.10
N GLY A 192 15.68 -0.46 0.07
CA GLY A 192 15.74 0.83 0.73
C GLY A 192 14.85 1.87 0.07
N ILE A 193 14.13 2.63 0.89
CA ILE A 193 13.35 3.80 0.46
C ILE A 193 13.50 4.90 1.51
N ILE A 194 13.69 6.14 1.08
CA ILE A 194 13.52 7.33 1.91
C ILE A 194 12.15 7.91 1.60
N HIS A 195 11.35 8.19 2.63
CA HIS A 195 10.01 8.74 2.48
C HIS A 195 9.64 9.72 3.60
N GLU A 196 8.55 10.43 3.42
CA GLU A 196 7.97 11.36 4.37
C GLU A 196 6.45 11.19 4.41
N GLU A 197 5.85 11.38 5.59
CA GLU A 197 4.43 11.15 5.83
C GLU A 197 3.88 12.30 6.65
N PHE A 198 2.87 13.00 6.16
CA PHE A 198 2.28 14.16 6.82
C PHE A 198 0.76 14.07 6.82
N HIS A 199 0.09 14.78 7.72
CA HIS A 199 -1.30 15.13 7.51
C HIS A 199 -1.47 15.76 6.13
N SER A 200 -2.51 15.35 5.38
CA SER A 200 -2.74 15.94 4.06
C SER A 200 -2.90 17.46 4.15
N THR A 201 -2.56 18.15 3.07
CA THR A 201 -2.73 19.60 2.99
C THR A 201 -4.18 20.02 3.29
N GLU A 202 -5.17 19.24 2.82
CA GLU A 202 -6.58 19.53 3.04
C GLU A 202 -7.03 19.21 4.47
N PHE A 203 -6.59 18.09 5.05
CA PHE A 203 -6.87 17.76 6.44
C PHE A 203 -6.23 18.78 7.40
N ALA A 204 -5.00 19.21 7.14
CA ALA A 204 -4.31 20.23 7.94
C ALA A 204 -5.10 21.55 7.96
N LYS A 205 -5.58 22.02 6.80
CA LYS A 205 -6.40 23.24 6.70
C LYS A 205 -7.73 23.13 7.43
N LYS A 206 -8.41 21.98 7.32
CA LYS A 206 -9.75 21.77 7.91
C LYS A 206 -9.70 21.44 9.39
N GLY A 207 -8.63 20.79 9.85
CA GLY A 207 -8.60 20.10 11.13
C GLY A 207 -9.64 18.98 11.21
N GLY A 208 -9.81 18.41 12.40
CA GLY A 208 -10.75 17.32 12.64
C GLY A 208 -10.13 16.20 13.46
N VAL A 209 -10.79 15.05 13.45
CA VAL A 209 -10.29 13.85 14.13
C VAL A 209 -9.37 13.09 13.17
N PHE A 210 -8.17 12.79 13.65
CA PHE A 210 -7.22 11.91 13.00
C PHE A 210 -7.21 10.55 13.72
N GLU A 211 -7.31 9.45 12.97
CA GLU A 211 -7.23 8.08 13.48
C GLU A 211 -6.63 7.20 12.37
N MET A 212 -5.53 6.52 12.66
CA MET A 212 -4.90 5.58 11.71
C MET A 212 -4.18 4.46 12.46
N CYS A 213 -3.74 3.44 11.75
CA CYS A 213 -2.63 2.61 12.21
C CYS A 213 -1.54 2.48 11.16
N GLN A 214 -0.33 2.19 11.63
CA GLN A 214 0.78 1.76 10.79
C GLN A 214 1.33 0.43 11.31
N LEU A 215 1.39 -0.56 10.44
CA LEU A 215 1.98 -1.87 10.72
C LEU A 215 3.24 -2.06 9.88
N TRP A 216 4.24 -2.73 10.43
CA TRP A 216 5.42 -3.16 9.68
C TRP A 216 5.41 -4.67 9.50
N LEU A 217 5.55 -5.12 8.26
CA LEU A 217 5.52 -6.53 7.88
C LEU A 217 6.88 -6.96 7.36
N ASN A 218 7.48 -7.96 7.99
CA ASN A 218 8.79 -8.47 7.59
C ASN A 218 8.74 -9.10 6.19
N LEU A 219 9.73 -8.79 5.36
CA LEU A 219 9.91 -9.48 4.08
C LEU A 219 10.69 -10.78 4.28
N PRO A 220 10.35 -11.86 3.53
CA PRO A 220 11.20 -13.03 3.44
C PRO A 220 12.59 -12.65 2.92
N ALA A 221 13.63 -13.36 3.34
CA ALA A 221 15.03 -13.03 3.03
C ALA A 221 15.28 -12.75 1.54
N LYS A 222 14.70 -13.57 0.66
CA LYS A 222 14.81 -13.43 -0.81
C LYS A 222 14.25 -12.12 -1.38
N HIS A 223 13.32 -11.46 -0.69
CA HIS A 223 12.65 -10.23 -1.15
C HIS A 223 13.18 -8.97 -0.48
N LYS A 224 14.08 -9.08 0.51
CA LYS A 224 14.61 -7.92 1.25
C LYS A 224 15.44 -6.96 0.39
N MET A 225 15.89 -7.40 -0.78
CA MET A 225 16.70 -6.61 -1.71
C MET A 225 16.00 -6.32 -3.04
N ASP A 226 14.71 -6.62 -3.14
CA ASP A 226 13.90 -6.27 -4.30
C ASP A 226 13.79 -4.74 -4.47
N PRO A 227 13.37 -4.24 -5.64
CA PRO A 227 13.00 -2.83 -5.79
C PRO A 227 11.89 -2.40 -4.82
N PRO A 228 11.93 -1.16 -4.30
CA PRO A 228 10.81 -0.62 -3.55
C PRO A 228 9.57 -0.55 -4.43
N ARG A 229 8.40 -0.72 -3.82
CA ARG A 229 7.10 -0.74 -4.51
C ARG A 229 6.05 -0.02 -3.68
N TYR A 230 5.10 0.63 -4.34
CA TYR A 230 3.96 1.29 -3.71
C TYR A 230 2.65 0.67 -4.21
N GLN A 231 1.70 0.43 -3.31
CA GLN A 231 0.37 -0.05 -3.64
C GLN A 231 -0.66 0.87 -2.96
N PRO A 232 -1.29 1.78 -3.72
CA PRO A 232 -2.45 2.51 -3.24
C PRO A 232 -3.67 1.59 -3.30
N ILE A 233 -4.34 1.43 -2.17
CA ILE A 233 -5.54 0.59 -2.07
C ILE A 233 -6.66 1.47 -1.57
N LEU A 234 -7.55 1.86 -2.47
CA LEU A 234 -8.65 2.76 -2.14
C LEU A 234 -9.77 2.01 -1.43
N ALA A 235 -10.49 2.68 -0.55
CA ALA A 235 -11.59 2.11 0.25
C ALA A 235 -12.64 1.39 -0.62
N LYS A 236 -12.91 1.93 -1.81
CA LYS A 236 -13.86 1.37 -2.79
C LYS A 236 -13.40 0.04 -3.39
N ASP A 237 -12.10 -0.23 -3.38
CA ASP A 237 -11.49 -1.43 -3.97
C ASP A 237 -11.27 -2.52 -2.90
N ILE A 238 -11.53 -2.22 -1.62
CA ILE A 238 -11.48 -3.18 -0.52
C ILE A 238 -12.84 -3.86 -0.40
N PRO A 239 -12.95 -5.17 -0.68
CA PRO A 239 -14.23 -5.86 -0.60
C PRO A 239 -14.70 -5.96 0.86
N SER A 240 -16.00 -5.79 1.04
CA SER A 240 -16.69 -5.92 2.32
C SER A 240 -17.57 -7.17 2.30
N VAL A 241 -17.23 -8.15 3.12
CA VAL A 241 -17.95 -9.42 3.22
C VAL A 241 -18.92 -9.35 4.40
N PRO A 242 -20.24 -9.47 4.20
CA PRO A 242 -21.20 -9.42 5.29
C PRO A 242 -21.07 -10.64 6.20
N LEU A 243 -21.21 -10.44 7.51
CA LEU A 243 -21.20 -11.52 8.49
C LEU A 243 -22.63 -12.01 8.79
N PRO A 244 -22.83 -13.34 8.97
CA PRO A 244 -24.09 -13.86 9.50
C PRO A 244 -24.37 -13.25 10.87
N GLY A 245 -25.51 -12.59 11.03
CA GLY A 245 -25.84 -11.89 12.26
C GLY A 245 -25.58 -10.38 12.24
N GLY A 246 -25.00 -9.82 11.17
CA GLY A 246 -24.81 -8.37 11.00
C GLY A 246 -23.36 -7.92 11.21
N GLY A 247 -23.03 -6.76 10.67
CA GLY A 247 -21.65 -6.33 10.50
C GLY A 247 -20.97 -6.94 9.26
N HIS A 248 -19.67 -6.72 9.15
CA HIS A 248 -18.89 -7.05 7.95
C HIS A 248 -17.39 -7.19 8.22
N VAL A 249 -16.69 -7.84 7.29
CA VAL A 249 -15.24 -7.94 7.23
C VAL A 249 -14.74 -7.25 5.96
N LYS A 250 -13.96 -6.18 6.12
CA LYS A 250 -13.20 -5.58 5.01
C LYS A 250 -11.89 -6.34 4.84
N VAL A 251 -11.69 -6.94 3.66
CA VAL A 251 -10.52 -7.79 3.39
C VAL A 251 -9.43 -6.94 2.74
N ILE A 252 -8.46 -6.46 3.52
CA ILE A 252 -7.35 -5.62 3.00
C ILE A 252 -6.30 -6.51 2.34
N ALA A 253 -5.90 -7.59 3.02
CA ALA A 253 -4.95 -8.59 2.52
C ALA A 253 -5.38 -10.01 2.91
N GLY A 254 -4.97 -10.97 2.07
CA GLY A 254 -5.32 -12.38 2.25
C GLY A 254 -6.71 -12.71 1.70
N GLU A 255 -7.44 -13.60 2.36
CA GLU A 255 -8.72 -14.12 1.91
C GLU A 255 -9.66 -14.41 3.07
N PHE A 256 -10.92 -13.95 2.95
CA PHE A 256 -11.98 -14.25 3.90
C PHE A 256 -13.21 -14.77 3.18
N ALA A 257 -13.70 -15.96 3.56
CA ALA A 257 -14.87 -16.61 2.97
C ALA A 257 -14.81 -16.69 1.42
N GLY A 258 -13.63 -16.99 0.86
CA GLY A 258 -13.40 -17.07 -0.59
C GLY A 258 -13.22 -15.72 -1.29
N VAL A 259 -13.31 -14.60 -0.57
CA VAL A 259 -13.12 -13.25 -1.11
C VAL A 259 -11.71 -12.75 -0.77
N ARG A 260 -10.95 -12.41 -1.82
CA ARG A 260 -9.55 -12.02 -1.72
C ARG A 260 -9.41 -10.50 -1.59
N GLY A 261 -8.52 -10.06 -0.69
CA GLY A 261 -8.15 -8.65 -0.57
C GLY A 261 -7.23 -8.16 -1.70
N PRO A 262 -7.23 -6.86 -2.00
CA PRO A 262 -6.48 -6.29 -3.13
C PRO A 262 -4.96 -6.21 -2.89
N ALA A 263 -4.48 -6.28 -1.65
CA ALA A 263 -3.04 -6.17 -1.37
C ALA A 263 -2.26 -7.38 -1.93
N HIS A 264 -1.21 -7.10 -2.71
CA HIS A 264 -0.23 -8.11 -3.10
C HIS A 264 0.86 -8.22 -2.02
N THR A 265 0.98 -9.41 -1.43
CA THR A 265 1.90 -9.68 -0.32
C THR A 265 3.00 -10.67 -0.73
N PHE A 266 4.17 -10.54 -0.10
CA PHE A 266 5.27 -11.52 -0.25
C PHE A 266 5.24 -12.61 0.82
N THR A 267 4.58 -12.32 1.94
CA THR A 267 4.39 -13.22 3.07
C THR A 267 2.89 -13.55 3.16
N PRO A 268 2.50 -14.84 3.29
CA PRO A 268 1.12 -15.19 3.58
C PRO A 268 0.65 -14.49 4.85
N VAL A 269 -0.35 -13.63 4.73
CA VAL A 269 -0.85 -12.80 5.83
C VAL A 269 -2.30 -12.44 5.59
N GLU A 270 -3.06 -12.42 6.68
CA GLU A 270 -4.44 -11.93 6.72
C GLU A 270 -4.43 -10.56 7.41
N LEU A 271 -5.02 -9.55 6.77
CA LEU A 271 -5.27 -8.25 7.40
C LEU A 271 -6.70 -7.83 7.10
N TRP A 272 -7.53 -7.82 8.14
CA TRP A 272 -8.96 -7.55 8.04
C TRP A 272 -9.37 -6.43 9.01
N ASP A 273 -10.24 -5.54 8.56
CA ASP A 273 -10.99 -4.64 9.45
C ASP A 273 -12.39 -5.22 9.66
N VAL A 274 -12.74 -5.49 10.91
CA VAL A 274 -13.93 -6.26 11.28
C VAL A 274 -14.87 -5.40 12.10
N GLU A 275 -16.10 -5.26 11.62
CA GLU A 275 -17.18 -4.62 12.35
C GLU A 275 -18.25 -5.66 12.72
N LEU A 276 -18.56 -5.73 14.01
CA LEU A 276 -19.59 -6.61 14.56
C LEU A 276 -20.73 -5.75 15.12
N GLU A 277 -21.95 -5.93 14.63
CA GLU A 277 -23.07 -5.06 15.00
C GLU A 277 -23.92 -5.63 16.14
N LYS A 278 -24.21 -6.93 16.11
CA LYS A 278 -25.10 -7.55 17.10
C LYS A 278 -24.34 -8.04 18.33
N LYS A 279 -24.74 -7.54 19.49
CA LYS A 279 -24.29 -8.02 20.80
C LYS A 279 -24.73 -9.46 21.02
N GLY A 280 -23.88 -10.27 21.65
CA GLY A 280 -24.18 -11.66 21.99
C GLY A 280 -24.26 -12.61 20.79
N THR A 281 -23.94 -12.15 19.58
CA THR A 281 -23.76 -13.03 18.41
C THR A 281 -22.32 -13.53 18.39
N ALA A 282 -22.15 -14.84 18.28
CA ALA A 282 -20.84 -15.46 18.07
C ALA A 282 -20.49 -15.43 16.58
N TYR A 283 -19.25 -15.08 16.26
CA TYR A 283 -18.73 -15.07 14.90
C TYR A 283 -17.46 -15.90 14.85
N GLU A 284 -17.41 -16.88 13.96
CA GLU A 284 -16.23 -17.69 13.71
C GLU A 284 -15.44 -17.10 12.54
N LEU A 285 -14.22 -16.64 12.82
CA LEU A 285 -13.30 -16.12 11.81
C LEU A 285 -12.24 -17.17 11.53
N ASN A 286 -12.39 -17.87 10.41
CA ASN A 286 -11.45 -18.92 9.99
C ASN A 286 -10.14 -18.29 9.53
N VAL A 287 -9.04 -18.66 10.16
CA VAL A 287 -7.68 -18.21 9.80
C VAL A 287 -6.87 -19.40 9.30
N PRO A 288 -5.89 -19.20 8.39
CA PRO A 288 -5.05 -20.28 7.93
C PRO A 288 -4.30 -20.99 9.06
N ALA A 289 -4.17 -22.31 8.95
CA ALA A 289 -3.44 -23.12 9.91
C ALA A 289 -1.98 -22.63 10.04
N GLY A 290 -1.46 -22.60 11.28
CA GLY A 290 -0.10 -22.13 11.56
C GLY A 290 0.07 -20.61 11.64
N HIS A 291 -0.93 -19.80 11.25
CA HIS A 291 -0.83 -18.34 11.40
C HIS A 291 -0.84 -17.91 12.89
N ASN A 292 0.05 -17.00 13.23
CA ASN A 292 -0.09 -16.16 14.42
C ASN A 292 -1.32 -15.28 14.26
N VAL A 293 -2.07 -15.08 15.35
CA VAL A 293 -3.30 -14.26 15.33
C VAL A 293 -3.17 -13.16 16.36
N ILE A 294 -3.39 -11.94 15.89
CA ILE A 294 -3.47 -10.74 16.71
C ILE A 294 -4.86 -10.16 16.53
N VAL A 295 -5.60 -10.00 17.62
CA VAL A 295 -6.90 -9.33 17.62
C VAL A 295 -6.73 -7.98 18.30
N PHE A 296 -6.94 -6.90 17.56
CA PHE A 296 -6.88 -5.54 18.08
C PHE A 296 -8.29 -4.92 18.11
N VAL A 297 -8.82 -4.70 19.30
CA VAL A 297 -10.15 -4.11 19.46
C VAL A 297 -10.03 -2.59 19.39
N ARG A 298 -10.36 -2.00 18.24
CA ARG A 298 -10.30 -0.53 18.04
C ARG A 298 -11.41 0.22 18.77
N ARG A 299 -12.62 -0.35 18.80
CA ARG A 299 -13.83 0.21 19.43
C ARG A 299 -14.69 -0.90 20.04
N GLY A 300 -15.47 -0.56 21.06
CA GLY A 300 -16.41 -1.50 21.67
C GLY A 300 -15.72 -2.48 22.61
N ARG A 301 -16.20 -3.73 22.65
CA ARG A 301 -15.69 -4.83 23.46
C ARG A 301 -16.04 -6.14 22.75
N ALA A 302 -15.19 -7.16 22.86
CA ALA A 302 -15.44 -8.48 22.28
C ALA A 302 -15.02 -9.58 23.26
N LEU A 303 -15.78 -10.67 23.30
CA LEU A 303 -15.36 -11.92 23.93
C LEU A 303 -14.61 -12.74 22.87
N ILE A 304 -13.36 -13.10 23.15
CA ILE A 304 -12.49 -13.82 22.21
C ILE A 304 -12.01 -15.11 22.85
N GLY A 305 -12.14 -16.24 22.14
CA GLY A 305 -11.68 -17.55 22.57
C GLY A 305 -12.64 -18.66 22.14
N SER A 306 -12.35 -19.87 22.57
CA SER A 306 -13.28 -21.00 22.47
C SER A 306 -14.43 -20.84 23.46
N GLU A 307 -15.58 -21.45 23.12
CA GLU A 307 -16.77 -21.45 23.97
C GLU A 307 -16.44 -21.88 25.41
N GLY A 308 -16.86 -21.07 26.39
CA GLY A 308 -16.63 -21.30 27.83
C GLY A 308 -15.23 -20.96 28.35
N ALA A 309 -14.31 -20.49 27.50
CA ALA A 309 -12.97 -20.03 27.88
C ALA A 309 -12.63 -18.65 27.31
N GLU A 310 -13.63 -17.88 26.93
CA GLU A 310 -13.48 -16.58 26.31
C GLU A 310 -12.85 -15.57 27.26
N LYS A 311 -12.12 -14.62 26.68
CA LYS A 311 -11.58 -13.46 27.38
C LYS A 311 -12.22 -12.20 26.82
N GLU A 312 -12.69 -11.34 27.72
CA GLU A 312 -13.17 -10.02 27.33
C GLU A 312 -11.97 -9.13 26.94
N ILE A 313 -11.97 -8.70 25.68
CA ILE A 313 -10.98 -7.77 25.13
C ILE A 313 -11.65 -6.43 24.91
N LYS A 314 -11.00 -5.37 25.42
CA LYS A 314 -11.42 -3.97 25.29
C LYS A 314 -10.33 -3.21 24.53
N PRO A 315 -10.63 -2.03 23.96
CA PRO A 315 -9.62 -1.16 23.41
C PRO A 315 -8.52 -0.90 24.43
N GLN A 316 -7.27 -1.10 23.99
CA GLN A 316 -6.10 -0.70 24.78
C GLN A 316 -6.13 0.80 25.06
N VAL A 317 -6.72 1.59 24.18
CA VAL A 317 -6.82 3.04 24.32
C VAL A 317 -8.25 3.44 24.68
N ARG A 318 -8.42 4.12 25.82
CA ARG A 318 -9.69 4.75 26.14
C ARG A 318 -9.88 5.97 25.23
N ARG A 319 -11.02 6.06 24.55
CA ARG A 319 -11.40 7.30 23.85
C ARG A 319 -11.56 8.42 24.89
N LEU A 320 -11.09 9.61 24.53
CA LEU A 320 -11.40 10.86 25.22
C LEU A 320 -12.89 11.17 25.08
#